data_AF-A0A2R6HQF2-F1
#
_entry.id   AF-A0A2R6HQF2-F1
#
_cell.length_a   1.000
_cell.length_b   1.000
_cell.length_c   1.000
_cell.angle_alpha   90.00
_cell.angle_beta   90.00
_cell.angle_gamma   90.00
#
_symmetry.space_group_name_H-M   'P 1'
#
loop_
_entity.id
_entity.type
_entity.pdbx_description
1 polymer ?
#
loop_
_entity_poly.entity_id
_entity_poly.type
_entity_poly.pdbx_seq_one_letter_code
_entity_poly.pdbx_strand_id
1 'polypeptide(L)'
;GDTYDAEFTINSDETSLADDNQTATASFDIVEVSGSLDTNDNDEIILESSAGQEVTGETNLAPGTNLRVRIASQTTASPYRQRPEATVQPDGTFSVTADLSGVDPGTELELAVLGPNGDELNTYDGTVSEAPTASVTFSDQTSDGTTVTVDSVTMSEGGFIAIHNGSASGEVVGNSEFLESGNSEDVEITLDQSVSANGTLVAMPHLDTNNNSEYEFDGGSTDAPYTADGAPVTDSAAITVEEVTETETATETENETETETETETETETETETETETETEMDPGTETDTETEPVTETTASDGPGFGVIVSIIALVAAALLAVRRNN
;
A
#
# COMPACT_ATOMS: atom_id res chain seq x y z
N GLY A 1 18.21 -26.15 10.12
CA GLY A 1 17.30 -26.86 11.03
C GLY A 1 17.71 -28.30 11.14
N ASP A 2 17.32 -28.96 12.23
CA ASP A 2 17.54 -30.40 12.43
C ASP A 2 16.32 -31.17 11.89
N THR A 3 16.56 -32.26 11.16
CA THR A 3 15.52 -33.19 10.71
C THR A 3 15.35 -34.31 11.74
N TYR A 4 14.12 -34.60 12.13
CA TYR A 4 13.78 -35.67 13.05
C TYR A 4 12.86 -36.68 12.37
N ASP A 5 13.19 -37.95 12.55
CA ASP A 5 12.34 -39.07 12.13
C ASP A 5 11.62 -39.64 13.34
N ALA A 6 10.30 -39.50 13.38
CA ALA A 6 9.45 -40.23 14.31
C ALA A 6 9.12 -41.60 13.71
N GLU A 7 9.69 -42.65 14.29
CA GLU A 7 9.39 -44.02 13.93
C GLU A 7 8.34 -44.64 14.87
N PHE A 8 7.31 -45.24 14.31
CA PHE A 8 6.35 -46.07 15.00
C PHE A 8 6.40 -47.50 14.45
N THR A 9 6.70 -48.46 15.31
CA THR A 9 6.83 -49.87 14.93
C THR A 9 5.81 -50.73 15.69
N ILE A 10 4.98 -51.47 14.95
CA ILE A 10 4.14 -52.54 15.46
C ILE A 10 4.94 -53.84 15.33
N ASN A 11 5.25 -54.46 16.47
CA ASN A 11 5.90 -55.76 16.49
C ASN A 11 4.84 -56.86 16.44
N SER A 12 4.93 -57.75 15.44
CA SER A 12 3.99 -58.87 15.26
C SER A 12 4.11 -59.93 16.35
N ASP A 13 5.27 -60.02 17.01
CA ASP A 13 5.48 -60.92 18.16
C ASP A 13 4.74 -60.47 19.43
N GLU A 14 4.39 -59.17 19.51
CA GLU A 14 3.79 -58.56 20.71
C GLU A 14 2.31 -58.22 20.52
N THR A 15 1.79 -58.30 19.29
CA THR A 15 0.40 -57.92 18.97
C THR A 15 -0.18 -58.80 17.86
N SER A 16 -1.50 -59.02 17.88
CA SER A 16 -2.20 -59.65 16.76
C SER A 16 -2.67 -58.65 15.70
N LEU A 17 -2.13 -57.42 15.71
CA LEU A 17 -2.59 -56.34 14.84
C LEU A 17 -1.91 -56.36 13.46
N ALA A 18 -0.80 -57.09 13.34
CA ALA A 18 -0.10 -57.30 12.09
C ALA A 18 0.53 -58.70 12.07
N ASP A 19 0.57 -59.33 10.89
CA ASP A 19 1.17 -60.66 10.70
C ASP A 19 2.71 -60.60 10.64
N ASP A 20 3.27 -59.44 10.29
CA ASP A 20 4.71 -59.12 10.26
C ASP A 20 4.96 -57.77 10.96
N ASN A 21 6.21 -57.48 11.36
CA ASN A 21 6.57 -56.17 11.90
C ASN A 21 6.27 -55.07 10.88
N GLN A 22 5.52 -54.04 11.29
CA GLN A 22 5.18 -52.90 10.47
C GLN A 22 5.81 -51.64 11.07
N THR A 23 6.53 -50.88 10.25
CA THR A 23 7.12 -49.62 10.67
C THR A 23 6.57 -48.48 9.81
N ALA A 24 6.15 -47.41 10.46
CA ALA A 24 5.79 -46.15 9.84
C ALA A 24 6.75 -45.08 10.33
N THR A 25 7.29 -44.29 9.41
CA THR A 25 8.19 -43.17 9.73
C THR A 25 7.55 -41.87 9.26
N ALA A 26 7.61 -40.85 10.11
CA ALA A 26 7.25 -39.49 9.78
C ALA A 26 8.44 -38.56 10.05
N SER A 27 8.91 -37.85 9.03
CA SER A 27 10.00 -36.89 9.14
C SER A 27 9.45 -35.48 9.37
N PHE A 28 10.08 -34.70 10.25
CA PHE A 28 9.79 -33.28 10.43
C PHE A 28 11.07 -32.49 10.65
N ASP A 29 11.12 -31.28 10.08
CA ASP A 29 12.24 -30.36 10.25
C ASP A 29 11.94 -29.35 11.34
N ILE A 30 12.88 -29.14 12.25
CA ILE A 30 12.87 -28.00 13.16
C ILE A 30 13.66 -26.88 12.49
N VAL A 31 12.95 -25.87 12.01
CA VAL A 31 13.56 -24.65 11.47
C VAL A 31 13.86 -23.69 12.62
N GLU A 32 14.97 -22.97 12.52
CA GLU A 32 15.27 -21.89 13.47
C GLU A 32 14.25 -20.78 13.33
N VAL A 33 13.74 -20.25 14.44
CA VAL A 33 12.77 -19.17 14.41
C VAL A 33 13.45 -17.91 13.91
N SER A 34 12.88 -17.28 12.89
CA SER A 34 13.38 -16.06 12.29
C SER A 34 12.30 -14.98 12.31
N GLY A 35 12.73 -13.72 12.38
CA GLY A 35 11.88 -12.56 12.18
C GLY A 35 12.70 -11.45 11.54
N SER A 36 12.19 -10.86 10.48
CA SER A 36 12.79 -9.72 9.79
C SER A 36 11.87 -8.52 9.84
N LEU A 37 12.45 -7.33 9.67
CA LEU A 37 11.73 -6.09 9.43
C LEU A 37 11.97 -5.66 7.99
N ASP A 38 10.98 -4.98 7.41
CA ASP A 38 11.12 -4.35 6.11
C ASP A 38 11.99 -3.10 6.25
N THR A 39 12.97 -2.97 5.36
CA THR A 39 13.96 -1.89 5.36
C THR A 39 14.01 -1.21 4.00
N ASN A 40 14.61 -0.02 3.96
CA ASN A 40 14.95 0.63 2.69
C ASN A 40 16.13 -0.07 1.98
N ASP A 41 16.53 0.45 0.82
CA ASP A 41 17.68 -0.04 0.03
C ASP A 41 19.03 -0.01 0.77
N ASN A 42 19.10 0.67 1.92
CA ASN A 42 20.28 0.82 2.77
C ASN A 42 20.25 -0.09 4.00
N ASP A 43 19.29 -1.02 4.10
CA ASP A 43 19.04 -1.88 5.27
C ASP A 43 18.71 -1.08 6.55
N GLU A 44 18.20 0.15 6.41
CA GLU A 44 17.80 1.03 7.51
C GLU A 44 16.28 1.19 7.60
N ILE A 45 15.80 1.44 8.82
CA ILE A 45 14.40 1.79 9.08
C ILE A 45 14.32 3.29 9.39
N ILE A 46 13.59 4.04 8.56
CA ILE A 46 13.34 5.46 8.77
C ILE A 46 11.90 5.62 9.27
N LEU A 47 11.74 6.22 10.45
CA LEU A 47 10.43 6.52 11.02
C LEU A 47 10.32 8.02 11.24
N GLU A 48 9.15 8.59 11.07
CA GLU A 48 8.96 10.02 11.27
C GLU A 48 8.73 10.34 12.75
N SER A 49 9.03 11.58 13.15
CA SER A 49 8.69 12.14 14.47
C SER A 49 7.18 12.41 14.57
N SER A 50 6.38 11.35 14.44
CA SER A 50 4.93 11.39 14.43
C SER A 50 4.35 10.19 15.17
N ALA A 51 3.07 10.27 15.50
CA ALA A 51 2.32 9.13 16.01
C ALA A 51 1.97 8.19 14.85
N GLY A 52 1.66 6.93 15.17
CA GLY A 52 1.08 6.03 14.16
C GLY A 52 2.08 5.43 13.17
N GLN A 53 3.38 5.48 13.46
CA GLN A 53 4.42 4.98 12.57
C GLN A 53 4.34 3.45 12.48
N GLU A 54 4.15 2.93 11.26
CA GLU A 54 4.07 1.50 11.02
C GLU A 54 5.46 0.90 10.80
N VAL A 55 5.69 -0.27 11.39
CA VAL A 55 6.87 -1.10 11.15
C VAL A 55 6.37 -2.49 10.79
N THR A 56 6.68 -2.91 9.56
CA THR A 56 6.26 -4.19 9.00
C THR A 56 7.42 -5.17 8.92
N GLY A 57 7.10 -6.44 8.74
CA GLY A 57 8.09 -7.48 8.59
C GLY A 57 7.49 -8.87 8.43
N GLU A 58 8.37 -9.88 8.38
CA GLU A 58 8.02 -11.27 8.11
C GLU A 58 8.63 -12.21 9.16
N THR A 59 8.00 -13.36 9.38
CA THR A 59 8.50 -14.40 10.28
C THR A 59 8.05 -15.79 9.84
N ASN A 60 8.80 -16.82 10.23
CA ASN A 60 8.40 -18.21 10.06
C ASN A 60 7.58 -18.77 11.25
N LEU A 61 7.20 -17.91 12.20
CA LEU A 61 6.28 -18.26 13.28
C LEU A 61 4.89 -18.61 12.73
N ALA A 62 4.19 -19.50 13.43
CA ALA A 62 2.85 -19.91 13.01
C ALA A 62 1.87 -18.72 13.04
N PRO A 63 0.91 -18.64 12.09
CA PRO A 63 -0.16 -17.64 12.13
C PRO A 63 -0.91 -17.63 13.47
N GLY A 64 -1.25 -16.44 13.96
CA GLY A 64 -1.88 -16.24 15.27
C GLY A 64 -0.89 -16.17 16.44
N THR A 65 0.42 -16.33 16.20
CA THR A 65 1.44 -16.13 17.22
C THR A 65 1.61 -14.64 17.51
N ASN A 66 1.71 -14.26 18.78
CA ASN A 66 2.07 -12.89 19.16
C ASN A 66 3.58 -12.74 19.25
N LEU A 67 4.10 -11.67 18.66
CA LEU A 67 5.48 -11.23 18.76
C LEU A 67 5.53 -9.76 19.15
N ARG A 68 6.70 -9.25 19.52
CA ARG A 68 6.89 -7.82 19.84
C ARG A 68 8.04 -7.26 19.04
N VAL A 69 7.95 -5.99 18.68
CA VAL A 69 9.09 -5.25 18.15
C VAL A 69 9.55 -4.30 19.24
N ARG A 70 10.80 -4.43 19.71
CA ARG A 70 11.41 -3.43 20.58
C ARG A 70 11.89 -2.29 19.71
N ILE A 71 11.49 -1.07 20.02
CA ILE A 71 12.01 0.15 19.39
C ILE A 71 12.62 0.98 20.51
N ALA A 72 13.92 1.21 20.47
CA ALA A 72 14.61 1.93 21.54
C ALA A 72 15.60 2.95 20.97
N SER A 73 15.66 4.13 21.59
CA SER A 73 16.74 5.08 21.30
C SER A 73 18.08 4.51 21.75
N GLN A 74 19.10 4.66 20.91
CA GLN A 74 20.48 4.28 21.20
C GLN A 74 21.16 5.29 22.13
N THR A 75 20.58 6.48 22.29
CA THR A 75 21.11 7.56 23.13
C THR A 75 20.34 7.73 24.44
N THR A 76 21.07 8.04 25.51
CA THR A 76 20.47 8.40 26.79
C THR A 76 19.99 9.86 26.85
N ALA A 77 20.33 10.67 25.85
CA ALA A 77 19.94 12.09 25.80
C ALA A 77 18.43 12.25 25.56
N SER A 78 17.88 11.45 24.66
CA SER A 78 16.44 11.35 24.37
C SER A 78 16.01 9.89 24.59
N PRO A 79 15.78 9.48 25.87
CA PRO A 79 15.47 8.09 26.18
C PRO A 79 14.08 7.74 25.66
N TYR A 80 14.03 6.79 24.73
CA TYR A 80 12.81 6.27 24.16
C TYR A 80 12.86 4.74 24.17
N ARG A 81 11.74 4.11 24.51
CA ARG A 81 11.59 2.65 24.44
C ARG A 81 10.12 2.27 24.36
N GLN A 82 9.75 1.61 23.27
CA GLN A 82 8.46 0.94 23.12
C GLN A 82 8.64 -0.54 22.77
N ARG A 83 7.59 -1.33 23.01
CA ARG A 83 7.51 -2.75 22.67
C ARG A 83 6.10 -3.09 22.17
N PRO A 84 5.62 -2.47 21.08
CA PRO A 84 4.34 -2.85 20.50
C PRO A 84 4.30 -4.34 20.18
N GLU A 85 3.10 -4.90 20.27
CA GLU A 85 2.82 -6.31 20.02
C GLU A 85 2.06 -6.46 18.70
N ALA A 86 2.41 -7.47 17.91
CA ALA A 86 1.72 -7.83 16.68
C ALA A 86 1.36 -9.32 16.68
N THR A 87 0.33 -9.66 15.92
CA THR A 87 -0.06 -11.05 15.65
C THR A 87 0.36 -11.40 14.23
N VAL A 88 1.04 -12.54 14.09
CA VAL A 88 1.51 -13.06 12.80
C VAL A 88 0.31 -13.45 11.92
N GLN A 89 0.30 -12.96 10.69
CA GLN A 89 -0.74 -13.21 9.70
C GLN A 89 -0.55 -14.58 9.00
N PRO A 90 -1.58 -15.10 8.28
CA PRO A 90 -1.48 -16.37 7.56
C PRO A 90 -0.37 -16.48 6.52
N ASP A 91 0.08 -15.35 5.97
CA ASP A 91 1.18 -15.24 5.01
C ASP A 91 2.56 -15.09 5.68
N GLY A 92 2.62 -15.02 7.02
CA GLY A 92 3.87 -14.83 7.77
C GLY A 92 4.21 -13.35 8.05
N THR A 93 3.42 -12.41 7.57
CA THR A 93 3.64 -10.97 7.80
C THR A 93 3.17 -10.53 9.20
N PHE A 94 3.69 -9.39 9.66
CA PHE A 94 3.17 -8.67 10.82
C PHE A 94 3.38 -7.17 10.66
N SER A 95 2.54 -6.37 11.32
CA SER A 95 2.70 -4.91 11.42
C SER A 95 2.55 -4.50 12.89
N VAL A 96 3.43 -3.62 13.36
CA VAL A 96 3.27 -2.90 14.62
C VAL A 96 3.17 -1.41 14.36
N THR A 97 2.47 -0.70 15.23
CA THR A 97 2.42 0.76 15.21
C THR A 97 3.13 1.32 16.44
N ALA A 98 3.91 2.38 16.25
CA ALA A 98 4.63 3.08 17.31
C ALA A 98 4.31 4.59 17.33
N ASP A 99 4.42 5.19 18.50
CA ASP A 99 4.26 6.64 18.67
C ASP A 99 5.61 7.31 18.92
N LEU A 100 6.12 8.01 17.90
CA LEU A 100 7.39 8.73 17.92
C LEU A 100 7.21 10.25 17.99
N SER A 101 5.99 10.75 18.22
CA SER A 101 5.70 12.19 18.29
C SER A 101 6.52 12.96 19.36
N GLY A 102 7.03 12.25 20.36
CA GLY A 102 7.92 12.79 21.40
C GLY A 102 9.40 12.52 21.20
N VAL A 103 9.80 11.96 20.05
CA VAL A 103 11.19 11.61 19.75
C VAL A 103 11.75 12.61 18.76
N ASP A 104 12.85 13.27 19.12
CA ASP A 104 13.46 14.30 18.29
C ASP A 104 13.95 13.72 16.94
N PRO A 105 13.76 14.43 15.83
CA PRO A 105 14.40 14.10 14.55
C PRO A 105 15.93 13.98 14.69
N GLY A 106 16.51 13.05 13.94
CA GLY A 106 17.93 12.66 14.00
C GLY A 106 18.26 11.69 15.14
N THR A 107 17.29 11.24 15.94
CA THR A 107 17.52 10.21 16.96
C THR A 107 17.82 8.86 16.31
N GLU A 108 18.96 8.27 16.66
CA GLU A 108 19.32 6.89 16.30
C GLU A 108 18.52 5.89 17.14
N LEU A 109 17.91 4.91 16.47
CA LEU A 109 17.09 3.84 17.03
C LEU A 109 17.77 2.49 16.83
N GLU A 110 17.51 1.57 17.75
CA GLU A 110 17.72 0.13 17.60
C GLU A 110 16.34 -0.54 17.64
N LEU A 111 16.00 -1.26 16.58
CA LEU A 111 14.78 -2.05 16.46
C LEU A 111 15.13 -3.53 16.58
N ALA A 112 14.39 -4.28 17.39
CA ALA A 112 14.63 -5.71 17.55
C ALA A 112 13.32 -6.51 17.52
N VAL A 113 13.26 -7.54 16.68
CA VAL A 113 12.13 -8.47 16.63
C VAL A 113 12.29 -9.46 17.78
N LEU A 114 11.29 -9.51 18.66
CA LEU A 114 11.27 -10.38 19.83
C LEU A 114 10.22 -11.46 19.64
N GLY A 115 10.67 -12.71 19.73
CA GLY A 115 9.78 -13.86 19.71
C GLY A 115 8.80 -13.89 20.91
N PRO A 116 7.86 -14.85 20.91
CA PRO A 116 6.84 -14.97 21.97
C PRO A 116 7.45 -15.14 23.37
N ASN A 117 8.62 -15.79 23.44
CA ASN A 117 9.34 -16.02 24.70
C ASN A 117 10.25 -14.85 25.10
N GLY A 118 10.38 -13.82 24.26
CA GLY A 118 11.24 -12.65 24.49
C GLY A 118 12.68 -12.80 23.99
N ASP A 119 13.00 -13.89 23.29
CA ASP A 119 14.27 -14.05 22.59
C ASP A 119 14.36 -13.04 21.44
N GLU A 120 15.52 -12.43 21.27
CA GLU A 120 15.81 -11.54 20.16
C GLU A 120 16.09 -12.38 18.91
N LEU A 121 15.26 -12.21 17.89
CA LEU A 121 15.33 -12.96 16.63
C LEU A 121 16.25 -12.24 15.64
N ASN A 122 16.13 -10.92 15.55
CA ASN A 122 16.95 -10.07 14.71
C ASN A 122 16.91 -8.61 15.19
N THR A 123 17.89 -7.81 14.75
CA THR A 123 18.05 -6.41 15.14
C THR A 123 18.42 -5.55 13.93
N TYR A 124 17.93 -4.32 13.93
CA TYR A 124 18.03 -3.35 12.85
C TYR A 124 18.36 -1.96 13.41
N ASP A 125 19.16 -1.21 12.69
CA ASP A 125 19.35 0.21 12.95
C ASP A 125 18.20 1.01 12.32
N GLY A 126 17.85 2.12 12.97
CA GLY A 126 16.89 3.06 12.41
C GLY A 126 17.17 4.49 12.81
N THR A 127 16.50 5.42 12.15
CA THR A 127 16.61 6.85 12.46
C THR A 127 15.24 7.50 12.46
N VAL A 128 15.11 8.57 13.24
CA VAL A 128 13.90 9.39 13.25
C VAL A 128 14.07 10.55 12.27
N SER A 129 13.18 10.69 11.29
CA SER A 129 13.11 11.85 10.39
C SER A 129 12.15 12.92 10.92
N GLU A 130 12.20 14.12 10.34
CA GLU A 130 11.18 15.14 10.57
C GLU A 130 9.85 14.66 9.98
N ALA A 131 8.75 14.87 10.70
CA ALA A 131 7.42 14.60 10.15
C ALA A 131 7.07 15.67 9.09
N PRO A 132 6.35 15.30 8.02
CA PRO A 132 5.87 16.26 7.04
C PRO A 132 4.99 17.32 7.71
N THR A 133 5.19 18.60 7.37
CA THR A 133 4.41 19.72 7.91
C THR A 133 3.85 20.58 6.79
N ALA A 134 2.70 21.18 7.03
CA ALA A 134 2.12 22.17 6.14
C ALA A 134 1.41 23.30 6.91
N SER A 135 1.22 24.41 6.22
CA SER A 135 0.32 25.49 6.62
C SER A 135 -0.37 26.05 5.39
N VAL A 136 -1.65 26.40 5.51
CA VAL A 136 -2.45 26.96 4.42
C VAL A 136 -3.16 28.22 4.90
N THR A 137 -3.32 29.21 4.01
CA THR A 137 -4.12 30.42 4.22
C THR A 137 -5.16 30.50 3.12
N PHE A 138 -6.43 30.57 3.51
CA PHE A 138 -7.56 30.61 2.60
C PHE A 138 -8.59 31.65 3.07
N SER A 139 -8.53 32.83 2.47
CA SER A 139 -9.39 33.95 2.84
C SER A 139 -10.77 33.91 2.18
N ASP A 140 -11.73 34.51 2.88
CA ASP A 140 -13.05 34.84 2.34
C ASP A 140 -12.94 35.56 1.00
N GLN A 141 -13.70 35.10 0.00
CA GLN A 141 -13.60 35.63 -1.36
C GLN A 141 -14.93 35.58 -2.10
N THR A 142 -14.97 36.36 -3.17
CA THR A 142 -16.04 36.32 -4.15
C THR A 142 -15.56 35.50 -5.36
N SER A 143 -16.40 34.59 -5.84
CA SER A 143 -16.10 33.70 -6.96
C SER A 143 -17.28 33.62 -7.93
N ASP A 144 -17.01 33.23 -9.17
CA ASP A 144 -18.04 32.84 -10.15
C ASP A 144 -18.63 31.44 -9.88
N GLY A 145 -18.14 30.76 -8.85
CA GLY A 145 -18.54 29.42 -8.45
C GLY A 145 -17.77 28.30 -9.14
N THR A 146 -16.82 28.61 -10.04
CA THR A 146 -16.04 27.63 -10.81
C THR A 146 -14.56 27.58 -10.43
N THR A 147 -14.00 28.67 -9.91
CA THR A 147 -12.61 28.72 -9.44
C THR A 147 -12.51 29.39 -8.07
N VAL A 148 -11.50 29.00 -7.29
CA VAL A 148 -11.13 29.66 -6.03
C VAL A 148 -9.62 29.85 -5.97
N THR A 149 -9.18 30.87 -5.25
CA THR A 149 -7.75 31.12 -5.03
C THR A 149 -7.38 30.85 -3.58
N VAL A 150 -6.36 30.02 -3.37
CA VAL A 150 -5.74 29.84 -2.06
C VAL A 150 -4.58 30.83 -1.94
N ASP A 151 -4.62 31.70 -0.91
CA ASP A 151 -3.68 32.82 -0.77
C ASP A 151 -2.24 32.32 -0.68
N SER A 152 -2.02 31.31 0.16
CA SER A 152 -0.73 30.65 0.26
C SER A 152 -0.82 29.25 0.87
N VAL A 153 0.12 28.40 0.47
CA VAL A 153 0.41 27.14 1.14
C VAL A 153 1.91 27.00 1.30
N THR A 154 2.34 26.49 2.45
CA THR A 154 3.72 26.05 2.66
C THR A 154 3.69 24.58 3.04
N MET A 155 4.43 23.74 2.31
CA MET A 155 4.56 22.31 2.58
C MET A 155 6.04 21.93 2.71
N SER A 156 6.39 21.07 3.66
CA SER A 156 7.77 20.57 3.78
C SER A 156 8.14 19.59 2.68
N GLU A 157 7.14 18.94 2.08
CA GLU A 157 7.24 17.97 1.00
C GLU A 157 6.23 18.34 -0.10
N GLY A 158 6.30 17.70 -1.27
CA GLY A 158 5.37 18.00 -2.37
C GLY A 158 3.99 17.39 -2.15
N GLY A 159 2.97 17.96 -2.80
CA GLY A 159 1.60 17.49 -2.64
C GLY A 159 0.56 18.34 -3.35
N PHE A 160 -0.65 18.35 -2.81
CA PHE A 160 -1.83 18.96 -3.40
C PHE A 160 -2.61 19.80 -2.39
N ILE A 161 -3.49 20.66 -2.88
CA ILE A 161 -4.51 21.31 -2.07
C ILE A 161 -5.86 20.76 -2.52
N ALA A 162 -6.60 20.12 -1.62
CA ALA A 162 -7.98 19.74 -1.84
C ALA A 162 -8.94 20.78 -1.25
N ILE A 163 -10.01 21.08 -1.98
CA ILE A 163 -11.08 21.98 -1.53
C ILE A 163 -12.29 21.16 -1.14
N HIS A 164 -12.63 21.17 0.15
CA HIS A 164 -13.80 20.48 0.68
C HIS A 164 -14.99 21.42 0.87
N ASN A 165 -16.19 20.92 0.63
CA ASN A 165 -17.42 21.67 0.84
C ASN A 165 -17.91 21.61 2.30
N GLY A 166 -18.06 22.78 2.93
CA GLY A 166 -18.67 22.99 4.24
C GLY A 166 -17.81 22.62 5.45
N SER A 167 -16.97 21.59 5.37
CA SER A 167 -16.10 21.14 6.45
C SER A 167 -14.91 20.33 5.94
N ALA A 168 -13.90 20.10 6.78
CA ALA A 168 -12.75 19.24 6.46
C ALA A 168 -13.13 17.79 6.10
N SER A 169 -14.26 17.28 6.59
CA SER A 169 -14.79 15.96 6.22
C SER A 169 -15.85 16.04 5.11
N GLY A 170 -15.99 17.19 4.47
CA GLY A 170 -16.92 17.42 3.37
C GLY A 170 -16.46 16.73 2.09
N GLU A 171 -17.34 16.73 1.09
CA GLU A 171 -16.99 16.30 -0.27
C GLU A 171 -15.89 17.19 -0.85
N VAL A 172 -14.89 16.57 -1.49
CA VAL A 172 -13.88 17.28 -2.28
C VAL A 172 -14.54 17.78 -3.56
N VAL A 173 -14.52 19.10 -3.76
CA VAL A 173 -15.15 19.78 -4.90
C VAL A 173 -14.14 20.34 -5.90
N GLY A 174 -12.85 20.17 -5.64
CA GLY A 174 -11.74 20.53 -6.53
C GLY A 174 -10.39 20.26 -5.86
N ASN A 175 -9.34 20.16 -6.66
CA ASN A 175 -7.97 20.01 -6.19
C ASN A 175 -7.00 20.78 -7.09
N SER A 176 -5.85 21.16 -6.53
CA SER A 176 -4.76 21.78 -7.30
C SER A 176 -4.03 20.75 -8.16
N GLU A 177 -3.26 21.23 -9.14
CA GLU A 177 -2.15 20.44 -9.67
C GLU A 177 -1.10 20.18 -8.58
N PHE A 178 -0.15 19.28 -8.86
CA PHE A 178 0.97 18.99 -7.96
C PHE A 178 1.79 20.26 -7.66
N LEU A 179 2.05 20.50 -6.38
CA LEU A 179 2.88 21.57 -5.87
C LEU A 179 4.16 20.98 -5.27
N GLU A 180 5.32 21.51 -5.69
CA GLU A 180 6.59 21.16 -5.07
C GLU A 180 6.65 21.63 -3.60
N SER A 181 7.53 21.00 -2.82
CA SER A 181 7.85 21.44 -1.46
C SER A 181 8.27 22.91 -1.42
N GLY A 182 7.88 23.63 -0.38
CA GLY A 182 8.17 25.05 -0.21
C GLY A 182 6.88 25.86 -0.13
N ASN A 183 6.94 27.10 -0.58
CA ASN A 183 5.83 28.05 -0.51
C ASN A 183 5.25 28.30 -1.91
N SER A 184 3.94 28.17 -2.03
CA SER A 184 3.15 28.56 -3.21
C SER A 184 2.16 29.65 -2.80
N GLU A 185 1.95 30.63 -3.68
CA GLU A 185 1.07 31.78 -3.44
C GLU A 185 0.09 31.90 -4.60
N ASP A 186 -1.07 32.50 -4.33
CA ASP A 186 -2.12 32.78 -5.32
C ASP A 186 -2.47 31.53 -6.17
N VAL A 187 -2.64 30.38 -5.50
CA VAL A 187 -2.90 29.10 -6.17
C VAL A 187 -4.36 29.05 -6.61
N GLU A 188 -4.60 29.14 -7.92
CA GLU A 188 -5.92 29.00 -8.51
C GLU A 188 -6.31 27.52 -8.64
N ILE A 189 -7.49 27.17 -8.11
CA ILE A 189 -8.04 25.82 -8.11
C ILE A 189 -9.36 25.83 -8.85
N THR A 190 -9.46 25.00 -9.90
CA THR A 190 -10.73 24.76 -10.60
C THR A 190 -11.56 23.78 -9.79
N LEU A 191 -12.84 24.09 -9.64
CA LEU A 191 -13.80 23.24 -8.95
C LEU A 191 -14.41 22.25 -9.94
N ASP A 192 -14.21 20.96 -9.70
CA ASP A 192 -14.88 19.86 -10.41
C ASP A 192 -16.40 19.93 -10.23
N GLN A 193 -16.83 20.47 -9.08
CA GLN A 193 -18.22 20.73 -8.77
C GLN A 193 -18.42 22.22 -8.48
N SER A 194 -19.07 22.90 -9.43
CA SER A 194 -19.37 24.33 -9.28
C SER A 194 -20.24 24.59 -8.05
N VAL A 195 -19.89 25.63 -7.29
CA VAL A 195 -20.66 26.05 -6.12
C VAL A 195 -21.62 27.14 -6.53
N SER A 196 -22.93 26.85 -6.50
CA SER A 196 -23.96 27.79 -7.00
C SER A 196 -24.58 28.66 -5.91
N ALA A 197 -24.15 28.51 -4.65
CA ALA A 197 -24.70 29.24 -3.52
C ALA A 197 -23.59 29.61 -2.54
N ASN A 198 -23.79 30.71 -1.82
CA ASN A 198 -22.86 31.10 -0.78
C ASN A 198 -22.69 29.98 0.25
N GLY A 199 -21.45 29.73 0.63
CA GLY A 199 -21.11 28.59 1.49
C GLY A 199 -19.73 28.73 2.10
N THR A 200 -19.34 27.72 2.87
CA THR A 200 -17.99 27.61 3.39
C THR A 200 -17.25 26.56 2.58
N LEU A 201 -16.05 26.87 2.14
CA LEU A 201 -15.11 25.89 1.60
C LEU A 201 -13.91 25.76 2.56
N VAL A 202 -13.29 24.60 2.55
CA VAL A 202 -12.13 24.28 3.39
C VAL A 202 -10.99 23.83 2.50
N ALA A 203 -9.87 24.56 2.54
CA ALA A 203 -8.64 24.16 1.88
C ALA A 203 -7.85 23.22 2.81
N MET A 204 -7.41 22.09 2.28
CA MET A 204 -6.65 21.06 2.99
C MET A 204 -5.43 20.64 2.16
N PRO A 205 -4.20 20.83 2.65
CA PRO A 205 -3.00 20.23 2.06
C PRO A 205 -3.02 18.70 2.17
N HIS A 206 -2.68 18.00 1.08
CA HIS A 206 -2.49 16.56 0.99
C HIS A 206 -1.06 16.25 0.53
N LEU A 207 -0.41 15.26 1.14
CA LEU A 207 0.97 14.84 0.85
C LEU A 207 0.99 13.81 -0.28
N ASP A 208 1.78 14.02 -1.34
CA ASP A 208 1.99 13.00 -2.39
C ASP A 208 2.78 11.81 -1.80
N THR A 209 2.05 10.79 -1.34
CA THR A 209 2.62 9.73 -0.49
C THR A 209 3.28 8.62 -1.31
N ASN A 210 2.88 8.47 -2.57
CA ASN A 210 3.40 7.47 -3.50
C ASN A 210 4.38 8.07 -4.54
N ASN A 211 4.61 9.39 -4.49
CA ASN A 211 5.49 10.16 -5.37
C ASN A 211 5.15 10.01 -6.86
N ASN A 212 3.86 9.85 -7.19
CA ASN A 212 3.42 9.77 -8.59
C ASN A 212 2.92 11.13 -9.13
N SER A 213 2.78 12.14 -8.28
CA SER A 213 2.27 13.47 -8.63
C SER A 213 0.85 13.47 -9.22
N GLU A 214 0.03 12.47 -8.90
CA GLU A 214 -1.40 12.41 -9.19
C GLU A 214 -2.19 12.48 -7.87
N TYR A 215 -3.34 13.18 -7.85
CA TYR A 215 -4.17 13.28 -6.64
C TYR A 215 -5.21 12.14 -6.62
N GLU A 216 -5.13 11.29 -5.61
CA GLU A 216 -5.87 10.01 -5.52
C GLU A 216 -6.53 9.77 -4.15
N PHE A 217 -6.68 10.82 -3.33
CA PHE A 217 -7.24 10.67 -1.99
C PHE A 217 -8.67 10.11 -2.01
N ASP A 218 -8.85 8.94 -1.40
CA ASP A 218 -10.13 8.23 -1.25
C ASP A 218 -10.56 8.06 0.21
N GLY A 219 -9.89 8.75 1.14
CA GLY A 219 -10.03 8.56 2.58
C GLY A 219 -9.03 7.58 3.20
N GLY A 220 -8.15 6.97 2.38
CA GLY A 220 -7.08 6.09 2.81
C GLY A 220 -5.75 6.79 3.11
N SER A 221 -4.67 6.01 2.98
CA SER A 221 -3.28 6.46 3.17
C SER A 221 -2.67 7.07 1.90
N THR A 222 -3.22 6.78 0.73
CA THR A 222 -2.81 7.43 -0.52
C THR A 222 -3.26 8.88 -0.48
N ASP A 223 -2.31 9.77 -0.73
CA ASP A 223 -2.45 11.21 -0.60
C ASP A 223 -3.14 11.66 0.67
N ALA A 224 -2.70 11.13 1.81
CA ALA A 224 -3.27 11.51 3.09
C ALA A 224 -3.05 13.01 3.38
N PRO A 225 -3.95 13.67 4.15
CA PRO A 225 -3.75 15.05 4.55
C PRO A 225 -2.43 15.24 5.31
N TYR A 226 -1.80 16.40 5.13
CA TYR A 226 -0.83 16.86 6.12
C TYR A 226 -1.53 17.02 7.47
N THR A 227 -0.90 16.54 8.54
CA THR A 227 -1.47 16.62 9.89
C THR A 227 -0.57 17.40 10.84
N ALA A 228 -1.20 18.10 11.78
CA ALA A 228 -0.54 18.74 12.91
C ALA A 228 -1.30 18.33 14.19
N ASP A 229 -0.57 17.86 15.21
CA ASP A 229 -1.14 17.34 16.46
C ASP A 229 -2.22 16.25 16.25
N GLY A 230 -2.09 15.45 15.20
CA GLY A 230 -3.02 14.37 14.84
C GLY A 230 -4.34 14.83 14.19
N ALA A 231 -4.46 16.12 13.82
CA ALA A 231 -5.58 16.66 13.06
C ALA A 231 -5.12 17.15 11.67
N PRO A 232 -5.95 17.07 10.62
CA PRO A 232 -5.64 17.63 9.31
C PRO A 232 -5.37 19.13 9.39
N VAL A 233 -4.35 19.59 8.66
CA VAL A 233 -4.08 21.01 8.46
C VAL A 233 -5.15 21.57 7.52
N THR A 234 -5.88 22.59 7.96
CA THR A 234 -6.95 23.20 7.15
C THR A 234 -7.08 24.69 7.40
N ASP A 235 -7.58 25.42 6.42
CA ASP A 235 -8.15 26.75 6.60
C ASP A 235 -9.48 26.88 5.84
N SER A 236 -10.39 27.71 6.33
CA SER A 236 -11.76 27.80 5.79
C SER A 236 -12.12 29.21 5.38
N ALA A 237 -12.75 29.34 4.21
CA ALA A 237 -13.23 30.60 3.66
C ALA A 237 -14.74 30.59 3.46
N ALA A 238 -15.39 31.73 3.70
CA ALA A 238 -16.71 32.01 3.20
C ALA A 238 -16.63 32.43 1.71
N ILE A 239 -17.28 31.66 0.85
CA ILE A 239 -17.38 31.94 -0.58
C ILE A 239 -18.70 32.63 -0.88
N THR A 240 -18.61 33.81 -1.47
CA THR A 240 -19.77 34.52 -2.03
C THR A 240 -19.81 34.31 -3.53
N VAL A 241 -20.86 33.67 -4.03
CA VAL A 241 -21.02 33.39 -5.46
C VAL A 241 -21.75 34.54 -6.12
N GLU A 242 -21.13 35.15 -7.14
CA GLU A 242 -21.79 36.16 -7.96
C GLU A 242 -22.59 35.49 -9.08
N GLU A 243 -23.91 35.73 -9.11
CA GLU A 243 -24.71 35.37 -10.28
C GLU A 243 -24.30 36.26 -11.45
N VAL A 244 -23.49 35.72 -12.37
CA VAL A 244 -23.33 36.31 -13.69
C VAL A 244 -24.64 36.19 -14.43
N THR A 245 -25.41 37.28 -14.43
CA THR A 245 -26.60 37.39 -15.28
C THR A 245 -26.08 37.54 -16.71
N GLU A 246 -25.99 36.45 -17.46
CA GLU A 246 -25.69 36.50 -18.89
C GLU A 246 -26.76 37.37 -19.55
N THR A 247 -26.38 38.61 -19.86
CA THR A 247 -27.17 39.45 -20.75
C THR A 247 -26.90 38.91 -22.14
N GLU A 248 -27.76 38.02 -22.63
CA GLU A 248 -27.72 37.57 -24.03
C GLU A 248 -27.71 38.80 -24.93
N THR A 249 -26.53 39.16 -25.42
CA THR A 249 -26.38 40.19 -26.43
C THR A 249 -26.71 39.49 -27.74
N ALA A 250 -27.95 39.69 -28.21
CA ALA A 250 -28.38 39.20 -29.51
C ALA A 250 -27.51 39.82 -30.61
N THR A 251 -26.54 39.05 -31.12
CA THR A 251 -25.73 39.44 -32.28
C THR A 251 -26.58 39.32 -33.55
N GLU A 252 -26.89 40.46 -34.15
CA GLU A 252 -27.48 40.55 -35.49
C GLU A 252 -26.55 39.88 -36.51
N THR A 253 -27.11 38.95 -37.30
CA THR A 253 -26.42 38.28 -38.39
C THR A 253 -26.19 39.25 -39.55
N GLU A 254 -24.98 39.80 -39.68
CA GLU A 254 -24.54 40.41 -40.93
C GLU A 254 -23.79 39.38 -41.79
N ASN A 255 -24.30 39.22 -43.01
CA ASN A 255 -23.88 38.27 -44.03
C ASN A 255 -22.76 38.92 -44.86
N GLU A 256 -21.50 38.56 -44.61
CA GLU A 256 -20.39 38.90 -45.49
C GLU A 256 -19.88 37.64 -46.21
N THR A 257 -20.02 37.68 -47.54
CA THR A 257 -19.47 36.72 -48.49
C THR A 257 -18.02 37.09 -48.75
N GLU A 258 -17.07 36.32 -48.22
CA GLU A 258 -15.68 36.39 -48.64
C GLU A 258 -15.34 35.24 -49.60
N THR A 259 -14.61 35.61 -50.66
CA THR A 259 -14.21 34.76 -51.78
C THR A 259 -12.84 34.18 -51.46
N GLU A 260 -12.76 32.86 -51.26
CA GLU A 260 -11.50 32.15 -51.08
C GLU A 260 -10.68 32.13 -52.38
N THR A 261 -9.39 32.43 -52.28
CA THR A 261 -8.36 32.10 -53.27
C THR A 261 -7.12 31.72 -52.49
N GLU A 262 -6.99 30.43 -52.18
CA GLU A 262 -5.74 29.86 -51.68
C GLU A 262 -5.08 29.04 -52.80
N THR A 263 -3.81 29.32 -53.01
CA THR A 263 -2.93 28.69 -53.99
C THR A 263 -2.11 27.63 -53.27
N GLU A 264 -2.20 26.39 -53.76
CA GLU A 264 -1.45 25.23 -53.29
C GLU A 264 0.07 25.45 -53.38
N THR A 265 0.82 25.05 -52.36
CA THR A 265 2.24 24.71 -52.50
C THR A 265 2.56 23.57 -51.54
N GLU A 266 2.52 22.36 -52.08
CA GLU A 266 3.06 21.15 -51.47
C GLU A 266 4.59 21.22 -51.46
N THR A 267 5.21 20.77 -50.37
CA THR A 267 6.64 20.44 -50.34
C THR A 267 6.79 19.23 -49.43
N GLU A 268 6.74 18.06 -50.06
CA GLU A 268 7.15 16.79 -49.48
C GLU A 268 8.68 16.77 -49.37
N THR A 269 9.20 16.36 -48.22
CA THR A 269 10.61 16.00 -48.05
C THR A 269 10.65 14.59 -47.47
N GLU A 270 10.79 13.63 -48.36
CA GLU A 270 11.14 12.25 -48.02
C GLU A 270 12.64 12.20 -47.68
N THR A 271 13.00 11.52 -46.60
CA THR A 271 14.38 11.14 -46.30
C THR A 271 14.40 9.64 -46.09
N GLU A 272 14.86 8.93 -47.13
CA GLU A 272 15.23 7.52 -47.07
C GLU A 272 16.58 7.37 -46.37
N THR A 273 16.73 6.34 -45.54
CA THR A 273 18.05 5.81 -45.16
C THR A 273 17.94 4.29 -45.09
N GLU A 274 18.51 3.65 -46.10
CA GLU A 274 18.76 2.21 -46.17
C GLU A 274 19.95 1.84 -45.26
N THR A 275 19.89 0.67 -44.63
CA THR A 275 21.09 -0.09 -44.27
C THR A 275 20.77 -1.58 -44.40
N GLU A 276 21.36 -2.18 -45.44
CA GLU A 276 21.41 -3.61 -45.69
C GLU A 276 22.40 -4.30 -44.75
N THR A 277 22.14 -5.56 -44.39
CA THR A 277 23.17 -6.62 -44.27
C THR A 277 22.50 -7.99 -44.44
N GLU A 278 22.84 -8.67 -45.55
CA GLU A 278 22.63 -10.10 -45.85
C GLU A 278 23.31 -10.99 -44.78
N THR A 279 22.91 -12.24 -44.50
CA THR A 279 23.23 -13.41 -45.33
C THR A 279 22.59 -14.69 -44.75
N GLU A 280 21.71 -15.28 -45.57
CA GLU A 280 21.53 -16.69 -46.00
C GLU A 280 21.49 -17.96 -45.10
N MET A 281 20.46 -18.77 -45.41
CA MET A 281 20.34 -20.24 -45.68
C MET A 281 20.90 -21.25 -44.66
N ASP A 282 20.26 -22.38 -44.29
CA ASP A 282 19.43 -23.38 -45.01
C ASP A 282 18.74 -24.33 -43.96
N PRO A 283 17.71 -25.14 -44.29
CA PRO A 283 16.92 -25.93 -43.34
C PRO A 283 17.26 -27.44 -43.34
N GLY A 284 16.85 -28.15 -42.28
CA GLY A 284 16.98 -29.62 -42.21
C GLY A 284 16.47 -30.28 -40.94
N THR A 285 15.15 -30.48 -40.90
CA THR A 285 14.33 -31.61 -40.41
C THR A 285 14.83 -32.68 -39.39
N GLU A 286 13.86 -33.03 -38.52
CA GLU A 286 13.53 -34.32 -37.84
C GLU A 286 14.03 -34.62 -36.39
N THR A 287 13.05 -34.78 -35.49
CA THR A 287 12.82 -35.94 -34.56
C THR A 287 12.65 -35.63 -33.05
N ASP A 288 11.41 -35.84 -32.59
CA ASP A 288 10.85 -36.39 -31.33
C ASP A 288 11.34 -36.03 -29.91
N THR A 289 10.32 -35.72 -29.06
CA THR A 289 9.93 -36.38 -27.76
C THR A 289 9.50 -35.30 -26.75
N GLU A 290 8.18 -35.08 -26.52
CA GLU A 290 7.37 -35.52 -25.34
C GLU A 290 7.86 -34.90 -24.00
N THR A 291 7.11 -34.17 -23.17
CA THR A 291 5.77 -34.42 -22.60
C THR A 291 5.27 -33.16 -21.84
N GLU A 292 3.96 -32.87 -21.91
CA GLU A 292 3.19 -31.83 -21.19
C GLU A 292 2.82 -32.24 -19.74
N PRO A 293 2.53 -31.30 -18.81
CA PRO A 293 1.68 -31.59 -17.65
C PRO A 293 0.20 -31.29 -17.96
N VAL A 294 -0.68 -32.28 -17.80
CA VAL A 294 -2.14 -32.12 -17.91
C VAL A 294 -2.74 -31.88 -16.53
N THR A 295 -3.39 -30.72 -16.37
CA THR A 295 -4.36 -30.42 -15.32
C THR A 295 -5.70 -31.01 -15.73
N GLU A 296 -6.23 -31.99 -14.98
CA GLU A 296 -7.58 -32.50 -15.20
C GLU A 296 -8.62 -31.69 -14.41
N THR A 297 -9.34 -30.82 -15.12
CA THR A 297 -10.71 -30.44 -14.81
C THR A 297 -11.65 -31.41 -15.51
N THR A 298 -12.56 -32.07 -14.78
CA THR A 298 -13.66 -32.83 -15.39
C THR A 298 -15.00 -32.18 -15.06
N ALA A 299 -15.55 -31.51 -16.07
CA ALA A 299 -16.96 -31.17 -16.19
C ALA A 299 -17.47 -31.66 -17.54
N SER A 300 -18.57 -32.44 -17.51
CA SER A 300 -19.60 -32.72 -18.53
C SER A 300 -19.96 -34.22 -18.49
N ASP A 301 -21.17 -34.56 -18.07
CA ASP A 301 -22.48 -34.49 -18.75
C ASP A 301 -22.76 -35.74 -19.61
N GLY A 302 -23.55 -36.64 -19.03
CA GLY A 302 -24.03 -37.90 -19.61
C GLY A 302 -24.94 -38.63 -18.60
N PRO A 303 -26.13 -39.11 -19.00
CA PRO A 303 -27.27 -39.24 -18.09
C PRO A 303 -27.26 -40.52 -17.25
N GLY A 304 -27.25 -40.36 -15.92
CA GLY A 304 -27.69 -41.39 -14.98
C GLY A 304 -26.83 -41.49 -13.71
N PHE A 305 -27.42 -41.12 -12.57
CA PHE A 305 -26.97 -41.39 -11.17
C PHE A 305 -25.69 -40.66 -10.75
N GLY A 306 -25.76 -39.54 -10.00
CA GLY A 306 -25.72 -39.52 -8.52
C GLY A 306 -24.29 -39.77 -8.01
N VAL A 307 -23.64 -38.98 -7.15
CA VAL A 307 -24.07 -38.34 -5.90
C VAL A 307 -23.05 -37.23 -5.53
N ILE A 308 -23.54 -36.16 -4.90
CA ILE A 308 -22.78 -35.04 -4.33
C ILE A 308 -22.41 -35.36 -2.86
N VAL A 309 -21.30 -34.79 -2.39
CA VAL A 309 -20.92 -34.49 -0.99
C VAL A 309 -20.04 -35.53 -0.27
N SER A 310 -18.88 -35.06 0.19
CA SER A 310 -18.45 -35.32 1.58
C SER A 310 -17.62 -34.14 2.13
N ILE A 311 -18.17 -33.51 3.17
CA ILE A 311 -17.59 -32.48 4.04
C ILE A 311 -16.83 -33.16 5.21
N ILE A 312 -15.69 -32.57 5.57
CA ILE A 312 -14.91 -32.51 6.84
C ILE A 312 -15.46 -33.25 8.10
N ALA A 313 -14.60 -34.00 8.83
CA ALA A 313 -14.27 -33.83 10.29
C ALA A 313 -13.80 -35.11 11.07
N LEU A 314 -12.55 -35.06 11.57
CA LEU A 314 -12.09 -35.15 13.00
C LEU A 314 -12.44 -36.36 13.93
N VAL A 315 -11.38 -36.88 14.62
CA VAL A 315 -11.27 -37.32 16.06
C VAL A 315 -10.80 -38.77 16.39
N ALA A 316 -9.71 -38.81 17.19
CA ALA A 316 -9.29 -39.71 18.29
C ALA A 316 -8.74 -41.14 18.08
N ALA A 317 -7.49 -41.31 18.52
CA ALA A 317 -7.05 -42.45 19.35
C ALA A 317 -6.22 -41.88 20.53
N ALA A 318 -6.86 -41.58 21.66
CA ALA A 318 -6.93 -42.45 22.84
C ALA A 318 -5.59 -42.64 23.58
N LEU A 319 -5.18 -41.62 24.36
CA LEU A 319 -4.36 -41.79 25.57
C LEU A 319 -5.17 -42.60 26.59
N LEU A 320 -5.01 -43.92 26.58
CA LEU A 320 -5.56 -44.79 27.61
C LEU A 320 -4.46 -45.20 28.58
N ALA A 321 -4.22 -44.30 29.54
CA ALA A 321 -3.56 -44.65 30.79
C ALA A 321 -4.48 -45.60 31.59
N VAL A 322 -4.14 -46.89 31.63
CA VAL A 322 -4.55 -47.77 32.73
C VAL A 322 -3.32 -48.41 33.34
N ARG A 323 -2.87 -47.73 34.39
CA ARG A 323 -2.10 -48.28 35.50
C ARG A 323 -3.00 -49.27 36.27
N ARG A 324 -2.55 -50.51 36.47
CA ARG A 324 -2.30 -51.16 37.79
C ARG A 324 -2.56 -52.69 37.85
N ASN A 325 -1.52 -53.41 38.29
CA ASN A 325 -1.42 -54.73 38.98
C ASN A 325 -2.00 -55.96 38.25
N ASN A 326 -1.27 -57.07 38.07
CA ASN A 326 -0.27 -57.76 38.91
C ASN A 326 0.88 -58.32 38.07
#